data_AF-A0A928FF14-F1
#
_entry.id   AF-A0A928FF14-F1
#
_cell.length_a   1.000
_cell.length_b   1.000
_cell.length_c   1.000
_cell.angle_alpha   90.00
_cell.angle_beta   90.00
_cell.angle_gamma   90.00
#
_symmetry.space_group_name_H-M   'P 1'
#
loop_
_entity.id
_entity.type
_entity.pdbx_description
1 polymer ?
#
loop_
_entity_poly.entity_id
_entity_poly.type
_entity_poly.pdbx_seq_one_letter_code
_entity_poly.pdbx_strand_id
1 'polypeptide(L)'
;MKEILLCKQGELVLKGLNRKWFEDLLAKRLKECIKPYGNFKVSASQSTTYVEPLDDFADIDGAFEAALKVFGFVSVSRAVVCEKDIDDIKQKAAEYLPKYLEGKKTFKAEARRSDKKFPLTSPQLAAEVGGAVLEVMPSLKVKMDDPEITVRIELRETNAYVHAGSFKGAGGMPVGSNGKAMLLLSGGIDSPVAGYMMAKRGLNLDAVHFESFPYTSERAKEKVLQLARLVSVYASNIYVHVISLTHIQEELRRLCDEEYFTLLLRRFMMRLAENVAIRNRCRALITGESLGQVASQTLDALNVTDSVVNMPVFRPCIGMDKEEIITISRKINTFETSILPYEDCCTVFTPKHPKTRPEMARVLEQEAKLDIEALEREAMESLQTIKIEPEA
;
A
#
# COMPACT_ATOMS: atom_id res chain seq x y z
N MET A 1 19.63 -19.13 -18.60
CA MET A 1 19.85 -17.74 -19.06
C MET A 1 19.80 -16.78 -17.87
N LYS A 2 20.59 -15.69 -17.86
CA LYS A 2 20.52 -14.69 -16.79
C LYS A 2 19.24 -13.86 -16.91
N GLU A 3 18.35 -13.96 -15.92
CA GLU A 3 17.12 -13.18 -15.82
C GLU A 3 17.31 -12.01 -14.81
N ILE A 4 16.63 -10.90 -15.07
CA ILE A 4 16.63 -9.73 -14.19
C ILE A 4 15.22 -9.12 -14.10
N LEU A 5 14.98 -8.26 -13.11
CA LEU A 5 13.76 -7.46 -13.04
C LEU A 5 14.02 -6.03 -13.52
N LEU A 6 13.10 -5.53 -14.33
CA LEU A 6 13.01 -4.16 -14.82
C LEU A 6 11.78 -3.50 -14.19
N CYS A 7 11.99 -2.67 -13.18
CA CYS A 7 10.94 -1.98 -12.44
C CYS A 7 10.82 -0.53 -12.94
N LYS A 8 9.77 -0.21 -13.70
CA LYS A 8 9.55 1.14 -14.24
C LYS A 8 8.97 2.05 -13.17
N GLN A 9 9.62 3.17 -12.96
CA GLN A 9 9.23 4.18 -11.98
C GLN A 9 8.03 5.00 -12.49
N GLY A 10 7.13 5.37 -11.58
CA GLY A 10 5.87 6.06 -11.88
C GLY A 10 5.94 7.58 -11.84
N GLU A 11 5.07 8.18 -11.01
CA GLU A 11 4.89 9.65 -10.83
C GLU A 11 6.19 10.40 -10.46
N LEU A 12 7.26 9.68 -10.12
CA LEU A 12 8.57 10.22 -9.75
C LEU A 12 9.24 11.03 -10.87
N VAL A 13 8.97 10.69 -12.13
CA VAL A 13 9.55 11.38 -13.29
C VAL A 13 9.14 12.86 -13.33
N LEU A 14 8.06 13.23 -12.64
CA LEU A 14 7.53 14.59 -12.60
C LEU A 14 8.18 15.48 -11.52
N LYS A 15 9.10 14.95 -10.69
CA LYS A 15 9.58 15.62 -9.47
C LYS A 15 10.87 16.45 -9.62
N GLY A 16 11.32 16.69 -10.85
CA GLY A 16 12.39 17.65 -11.17
C GLY A 16 13.65 17.49 -10.30
N LEU A 17 13.99 18.51 -9.52
CA LEU A 17 15.21 18.58 -8.69
C LEU A 17 15.26 17.55 -7.54
N ASN A 18 14.12 17.08 -7.04
CA ASN A 18 14.08 16.12 -5.92
C ASN A 18 14.13 14.65 -6.38
N ARG A 19 14.20 14.40 -7.69
CA ARG A 19 14.09 13.07 -8.28
C ARG A 19 15.03 12.04 -7.66
N LYS A 20 16.31 12.38 -7.46
CA LYS A 20 17.31 11.45 -6.91
C LYS A 20 16.93 10.94 -5.51
N TRP A 21 16.44 11.83 -4.65
CA TRP A 21 16.00 11.46 -3.31
C TRP A 21 14.83 10.46 -3.34
N PHE A 22 13.87 10.62 -4.25
CA PHE A 22 12.81 9.65 -4.43
C PHE A 22 13.31 8.31 -4.99
N GLU A 23 14.23 8.34 -5.95
CA GLU A 23 14.86 7.12 -6.50
C GLU A 23 15.63 6.35 -5.42
N ASP A 24 16.36 7.06 -4.55
CA ASP A 24 17.08 6.47 -3.42
C ASP A 24 16.13 5.83 -2.40
N LEU A 25 15.02 6.49 -2.07
CA LEU A 25 14.01 5.96 -1.15
C LEU A 25 13.33 4.71 -1.72
N LEU A 26 12.99 4.74 -3.02
CA LEU A 26 12.41 3.60 -3.73
C LEU A 26 13.39 2.42 -3.80
N ALA A 27 14.66 2.68 -4.13
CA ALA A 27 15.70 1.66 -4.16
C ALA A 27 15.94 1.04 -2.78
N LYS A 28 15.94 1.86 -1.73
CA LYS A 28 16.03 1.38 -0.34
C LYS A 28 14.87 0.45 -0.01
N ARG A 29 13.63 0.87 -0.28
CA ARG A 29 12.44 0.05 -0.01
C ARG A 29 12.47 -1.26 -0.80
N LEU A 30 12.82 -1.21 -2.08
CA LEU A 30 12.93 -2.40 -2.91
C LEU A 30 13.96 -3.39 -2.34
N LYS A 31 15.15 -2.91 -1.95
CA LYS A 31 16.19 -3.74 -1.33
C LYS A 31 15.71 -4.42 -0.06
N GLU A 32 14.97 -3.71 0.79
CA GLU A 32 14.38 -4.29 2.01
C GLU A 32 13.38 -5.40 1.66
N CYS A 33 12.50 -5.19 0.69
CA CYS A 33 11.48 -6.15 0.27
C CYS A 33 12.05 -7.40 -0.39
N ILE A 34 13.13 -7.28 -1.18
CA ILE A 34 13.71 -8.42 -1.92
C ILE A 34 14.77 -9.19 -1.12
N LYS A 35 15.25 -8.64 0.00
CA LYS A 35 16.29 -9.24 0.84
C LYS A 35 16.00 -10.70 1.24
N PRO A 36 14.76 -11.10 1.59
CA PRO A 36 14.46 -12.49 1.94
C PRO A 36 14.71 -13.49 0.79
N TYR A 37 14.72 -13.02 -0.46
CA TYR A 37 14.83 -13.85 -1.66
C TYR A 37 16.25 -13.89 -2.23
N GLY A 38 17.26 -13.42 -1.49
CA GLY A 38 18.67 -13.55 -1.85
C GLY A 38 19.39 -12.23 -2.13
N ASN A 39 20.55 -12.34 -2.78
CA ASN A 39 21.44 -11.20 -3.01
C ASN A 39 21.19 -10.59 -4.38
N PHE A 40 20.79 -9.32 -4.39
CA PHE A 40 20.52 -8.59 -5.63
C PHE A 40 21.32 -7.29 -5.70
N LYS A 41 21.88 -7.02 -6.89
CA LYS A 41 22.36 -5.69 -7.25
C LYS A 41 21.17 -4.86 -7.72
N VAL A 42 20.86 -3.81 -6.97
CA VAL A 42 19.85 -2.83 -7.35
C VAL A 42 20.51 -1.57 -7.87
N SER A 43 20.20 -1.20 -9.11
CA SER A 43 20.66 0.04 -9.75
C SER A 43 19.51 0.76 -10.44
N ALA A 44 19.65 2.05 -10.75
CA ALA A 44 18.61 2.82 -11.43
C ALA A 44 19.22 3.63 -12.57
N SER A 45 18.55 3.61 -13.73
CA SER A 45 18.91 4.43 -14.89
C SER A 45 17.67 4.68 -15.75
N GLN A 46 17.57 5.89 -16.31
CA GLN A 46 16.49 6.28 -17.25
C GLN A 46 15.07 5.94 -16.74
N SER A 47 14.81 6.19 -15.45
CA SER A 47 13.53 5.90 -14.78
C SER A 47 13.16 4.42 -14.67
N THR A 48 14.13 3.52 -14.81
CA THR A 48 14.00 2.09 -14.58
C THR A 48 14.95 1.67 -13.47
N THR A 49 14.43 0.95 -12.49
CA THR A 49 15.24 0.26 -11.48
C THR A 49 15.48 -1.17 -11.93
N TYR A 50 16.75 -1.57 -11.96
CA TYR A 50 17.23 -2.89 -12.34
C TYR A 50 17.50 -3.70 -11.08
N VAL A 51 17.02 -4.94 -11.05
CA VAL A 51 17.29 -5.90 -9.99
C VAL A 51 17.99 -7.10 -10.61
N GLU A 52 19.29 -7.20 -10.38
CA GLU A 52 20.12 -8.28 -10.93
C GLU A 52 20.48 -9.29 -9.84
N PRO A 53 20.22 -10.60 -10.03
CA PRO A 53 20.77 -11.64 -9.18
C PRO A 53 22.31 -11.55 -9.15
N LEU A 54 22.89 -11.68 -7.96
CA LEU A 54 24.35 -11.74 -7.78
C LEU A 54 24.89 -13.17 -7.73
N ASP A 55 24.03 -14.14 -7.46
CA ASP A 55 24.33 -15.56 -7.36
C ASP A 55 23.12 -16.39 -7.80
N ASP A 56 23.35 -17.68 -8.06
CA ASP A 56 22.31 -18.62 -8.52
C ASP A 56 21.34 -19.04 -7.40
N PHE A 57 21.57 -18.60 -6.16
CA PHE A 57 20.68 -18.87 -5.01
C PHE A 57 19.56 -17.83 -4.89
N ALA A 58 19.62 -16.74 -5.65
CA ALA A 58 18.62 -15.70 -5.64
C ALA A 58 17.29 -16.18 -6.24
N ASP A 59 16.23 -16.16 -5.44
CA ASP A 59 14.86 -16.43 -5.85
C ASP A 59 14.27 -15.19 -6.56
N ILE A 60 14.39 -15.19 -7.89
CA ILE A 60 13.85 -14.13 -8.73
C ILE A 60 12.31 -14.10 -8.73
N ASP A 61 11.67 -15.24 -8.45
CA ASP A 61 10.21 -15.33 -8.42
C ASP A 61 9.65 -14.61 -7.20
N GLY A 62 10.21 -14.89 -6.02
CA GLY A 62 9.87 -14.16 -4.80
C GLY A 62 10.22 -12.67 -4.88
N ALA A 63 11.40 -12.32 -5.43
CA ALA A 63 11.77 -10.92 -5.63
C ALA A 63 10.82 -10.18 -6.58
N PHE A 64 10.30 -10.85 -7.60
CA PHE A 64 9.31 -10.31 -8.53
C PHE A 64 7.98 -10.01 -7.83
N GLU A 65 7.45 -10.98 -7.07
CA GLU A 65 6.20 -10.79 -6.30
C GLU A 65 6.33 -9.68 -5.26
N ALA A 66 7.49 -9.56 -4.61
CA ALA A 66 7.78 -8.48 -3.69
C ALA A 66 7.84 -7.11 -4.40
N ALA A 67 8.52 -7.03 -5.55
CA ALA A 67 8.64 -5.81 -6.33
C ALA A 67 7.29 -5.27 -6.83
N LEU A 68 6.32 -6.14 -7.13
CA LEU A 68 4.96 -5.75 -7.51
C LEU A 68 4.22 -4.97 -6.41
N LYS A 69 4.56 -5.21 -5.14
CA LYS A 69 3.93 -4.57 -3.97
C LYS A 69 4.61 -3.27 -3.55
N VAL A 70 5.75 -2.91 -4.14
CA VAL A 70 6.48 -1.68 -3.81
C VAL A 70 5.83 -0.46 -4.49
N PHE A 71 5.30 0.46 -3.68
CA PHE A 71 4.78 1.73 -4.19
C PHE A 71 5.89 2.58 -4.84
N GLY A 72 5.58 3.18 -5.98
CA GLY A 72 6.51 3.92 -6.83
C GLY A 72 6.78 3.25 -8.18
N PHE A 73 6.56 1.93 -8.30
CA PHE A 73 6.67 1.22 -9.57
C PHE A 73 5.32 1.12 -10.28
N VAL A 74 5.25 1.58 -11.54
CA VAL A 74 4.05 1.44 -12.38
C VAL A 74 3.98 0.08 -13.06
N SER A 75 5.14 -0.51 -13.33
CA SER A 75 5.21 -1.85 -13.90
C SER A 75 6.49 -2.56 -13.51
N VAL A 76 6.41 -3.88 -13.38
CA VAL A 76 7.56 -4.77 -13.19
C VAL A 76 7.56 -5.76 -14.34
N SER A 77 8.71 -5.91 -15.01
CA SER A 77 8.90 -6.86 -16.10
C SER A 77 10.10 -7.75 -15.78
N ARG A 78 10.00 -9.03 -16.11
CA ARG A 78 11.12 -9.97 -16.13
C ARG A 78 11.77 -9.92 -17.48
N ALA A 79 13.09 -9.85 -17.53
CA ALA A 79 13.82 -9.77 -18.78
C ALA A 79 15.03 -10.67 -18.78
N VAL A 80 15.30 -11.30 -19.92
CA VAL A 80 16.58 -11.97 -20.17
C VAL A 80 17.64 -10.94 -20.54
N VAL A 81 18.85 -11.14 -20.02
CA VAL A 81 20.02 -10.33 -20.36
C VAL A 81 20.69 -10.90 -21.61
N CYS A 82 20.81 -10.05 -22.63
CA CYS A 82 21.49 -10.33 -23.88
C CYS A 82 22.74 -9.46 -24.01
N GLU A 83 23.77 -10.01 -24.65
CA GLU A 83 24.89 -9.24 -25.16
C GLU A 83 24.41 -8.25 -26.22
N LYS A 84 25.22 -7.23 -26.50
CA LYS A 84 24.92 -6.25 -27.55
C LYS A 84 25.37 -6.78 -28.89
N ASP A 85 24.81 -7.91 -29.25
CA ASP A 85 25.01 -8.61 -30.50
C ASP A 85 23.65 -9.12 -31.01
N ILE A 86 23.40 -9.02 -32.31
CA ILE A 86 22.07 -9.37 -32.86
C ILE A 86 21.79 -10.87 -32.77
N ASP A 87 22.80 -11.72 -32.93
CA ASP A 87 22.63 -13.17 -32.93
C ASP A 87 22.34 -13.66 -31.51
N ASP A 88 23.05 -13.14 -30.50
CA ASP A 88 22.75 -13.44 -29.08
C ASP A 88 21.34 -12.96 -28.69
N ILE A 89 20.94 -11.76 -29.13
CA ILE A 89 19.59 -11.24 -28.88
C ILE A 89 18.52 -12.14 -29.50
N LYS A 90 18.69 -12.55 -30.77
CA LYS A 90 17.74 -13.41 -31.47
C LYS A 90 17.65 -14.79 -30.81
N GLN A 91 18.79 -15.40 -30.52
CA GLN A 91 18.87 -16.72 -29.89
C GLN A 91 18.15 -16.72 -28.53
N LYS A 92 18.51 -15.79 -27.64
CA LYS A 92 17.89 -15.71 -26.31
C LYS A 92 16.43 -15.31 -26.37
N ALA A 93 16.02 -14.47 -27.33
CA ALA A 93 14.61 -14.16 -27.54
C ALA A 93 13.80 -15.41 -27.91
N ALA A 94 14.30 -16.21 -28.86
CA ALA A 94 13.66 -17.45 -29.31
C ALA A 94 13.57 -18.49 -28.18
N GLU A 95 14.56 -18.56 -27.29
CA GLU A 95 14.55 -19.48 -26.14
C GLU A 95 13.68 -18.99 -24.97
N TYR A 96 13.71 -17.68 -24.66
CA TYR A 96 13.12 -17.12 -23.45
C TYR A 96 11.64 -16.73 -23.57
N LEU A 97 11.23 -16.21 -24.73
CA LEU A 97 9.90 -15.63 -24.92
C LEU A 97 8.75 -16.64 -25.03
N PRO A 98 8.90 -17.88 -25.53
CA PRO A 98 7.77 -18.77 -25.77
C PRO A 98 6.84 -18.96 -24.57
N LYS A 99 7.39 -19.09 -23.35
CA LYS A 99 6.61 -19.24 -22.11
C LYS A 99 5.70 -18.04 -21.79
N TYR A 100 6.02 -16.84 -22.30
CA TYR A 100 5.20 -15.64 -22.10
C TYR A 100 4.22 -15.38 -23.25
N LEU A 101 4.47 -16.00 -24.40
CA LEU A 101 3.66 -15.87 -25.62
C LEU A 101 2.64 -17.02 -25.77
N GLU A 102 2.73 -18.04 -24.92
CA GLU A 102 1.83 -19.18 -24.94
C GLU A 102 0.36 -18.75 -24.81
N GLY A 103 -0.50 -19.37 -25.64
CA GLY A 103 -1.93 -19.04 -25.71
C GLY A 103 -2.27 -17.72 -26.41
N LYS A 104 -1.28 -16.93 -26.85
CA LYS A 104 -1.50 -15.70 -27.63
C LYS A 104 -1.61 -16.02 -29.12
N LYS A 105 -2.41 -15.22 -29.84
CA LYS A 105 -2.54 -15.32 -31.31
C LYS A 105 -1.79 -14.23 -32.04
N THR A 106 -1.67 -13.06 -31.42
CA THR A 106 -1.04 -11.89 -32.06
C THR A 106 -0.01 -11.23 -31.15
N PHE A 107 1.08 -10.75 -31.76
CA PHE A 107 2.11 -10.00 -31.04
C PHE A 107 2.68 -8.86 -31.88
N LYS A 108 3.42 -7.97 -31.21
CA LYS A 108 4.26 -6.94 -31.84
C LYS A 108 5.64 -6.96 -31.21
N ALA A 109 6.68 -6.77 -32.00
CA ALA A 109 8.03 -6.48 -31.49
C ALA A 109 8.28 -4.95 -31.49
N GLU A 110 8.81 -4.43 -30.39
CA GLU A 110 9.20 -3.03 -30.25
C GLU A 110 10.60 -2.91 -29.67
N ALA A 111 11.48 -2.14 -30.32
CA ALA A 111 12.81 -1.90 -29.82
C ALA A 111 13.03 -0.44 -29.38
N ARG A 112 13.58 -0.24 -28.19
CA ARG A 112 14.06 1.06 -27.71
C ARG A 112 15.57 1.01 -27.53
N ARG A 113 16.26 1.97 -28.17
CA ARG A 113 17.72 2.10 -28.14
C ARG A 113 18.14 3.39 -27.45
N SER A 114 18.75 3.28 -26.28
CA SER A 114 19.50 4.42 -25.71
C SER A 114 20.89 4.51 -26.31
N ASP A 115 21.55 3.38 -26.62
CA ASP A 115 22.78 3.39 -27.39
C ASP A 115 22.50 3.51 -28.89
N LYS A 116 22.95 4.61 -29.49
CA LYS A 116 22.79 4.86 -30.93
C LYS A 116 23.93 4.28 -31.78
N LYS A 117 25.00 3.77 -31.17
CA LYS A 117 26.16 3.18 -31.87
C LYS A 117 25.89 1.77 -32.42
N PHE A 118 24.90 1.07 -31.89
CA PHE A 118 24.60 -0.28 -32.37
C PHE A 118 24.11 -0.27 -33.83
N PRO A 119 24.48 -1.25 -34.68
CA PRO A 119 24.32 -1.14 -36.14
C PRO A 119 22.85 -1.03 -36.63
N LEU A 120 21.93 -1.75 -35.99
CA LEU A 120 20.54 -1.84 -36.46
C LEU A 120 19.63 -0.78 -35.85
N THR A 121 18.87 -0.06 -36.66
CA THR A 121 17.83 0.86 -36.16
C THR A 121 16.77 0.13 -35.31
N SER A 122 16.00 0.87 -34.51
CA SER A 122 14.92 0.29 -33.71
C SER A 122 13.94 -0.56 -34.53
N PRO A 123 13.43 -0.11 -35.69
CA PRO A 123 12.56 -0.94 -36.53
C PRO A 123 13.25 -2.21 -37.06
N GLN A 124 14.51 -2.12 -37.47
CA GLN A 124 15.28 -3.28 -37.95
C GLN A 124 15.49 -4.31 -36.85
N LEU A 125 15.90 -3.86 -35.65
CA LEU A 125 16.08 -4.74 -34.49
C LEU A 125 14.77 -5.42 -34.08
N ALA A 126 13.64 -4.69 -34.12
CA ALA A 126 12.34 -5.27 -33.86
C ALA A 126 11.94 -6.33 -34.91
N ALA A 127 12.23 -6.08 -36.19
CA ALA A 127 11.96 -7.02 -37.27
C ALA A 127 12.78 -8.32 -37.12
N GLU A 128 14.08 -8.21 -36.86
CA GLU A 128 14.97 -9.36 -36.65
C GLU A 128 14.53 -10.25 -35.48
N VAL A 129 14.22 -9.64 -34.34
CA VAL A 129 13.76 -10.37 -33.15
C VAL A 129 12.36 -10.93 -33.37
N GLY A 130 11.47 -10.20 -34.03
CA GLY A 130 10.15 -10.69 -34.42
C GLY A 130 10.23 -11.90 -35.34
N GLY A 131 11.17 -11.92 -36.28
CA GLY A 131 11.47 -13.07 -37.14
C GLY A 131 11.92 -14.29 -36.34
N ALA A 132 12.89 -14.12 -35.45
CA ALA A 132 13.37 -15.20 -34.58
C ALA A 132 12.25 -15.81 -33.70
N VAL A 133 11.34 -14.99 -33.20
CA VAL A 133 10.16 -15.47 -32.45
C VAL A 133 9.21 -16.27 -33.35
N LEU A 134 8.96 -15.82 -34.59
CA LEU A 134 8.09 -16.54 -35.53
C LEU A 134 8.65 -17.89 -35.97
N GLU A 135 9.98 -18.03 -36.06
CA GLU A 135 10.63 -19.30 -36.40
C GLU A 135 10.33 -20.40 -35.38
N VAL A 136 10.31 -20.05 -34.08
CA VAL A 136 10.00 -21.00 -33.00
C VAL A 136 8.51 -21.05 -32.64
N MET A 137 7.73 -20.02 -32.99
CA MET A 137 6.29 -19.93 -32.74
C MET A 137 5.51 -19.56 -34.02
N PRO A 138 5.43 -20.46 -35.01
CA PRO A 138 4.84 -20.17 -36.32
C PRO A 138 3.32 -19.93 -36.29
N SER A 139 2.64 -20.25 -35.18
CA SER A 139 1.21 -19.99 -34.99
C SER A 139 0.90 -18.52 -34.67
N LEU A 140 1.89 -17.73 -34.24
CA LEU A 140 1.73 -16.32 -33.93
C LEU A 140 1.63 -15.46 -35.19
N LYS A 141 0.85 -14.38 -35.12
CA LYS A 141 0.74 -13.37 -36.18
C LYS A 141 1.21 -12.01 -35.69
N VAL A 142 1.96 -11.30 -36.53
CA VAL A 142 2.34 -9.92 -36.23
C VAL A 142 1.12 -9.01 -36.39
N LYS A 143 0.84 -8.19 -35.37
CA LYS A 143 -0.23 -7.17 -35.38
C LYS A 143 0.32 -5.87 -34.81
N MET A 144 0.33 -4.80 -35.60
CA MET A 144 0.96 -3.53 -35.19
C MET A 144 0.08 -2.71 -34.23
N ASP A 145 -1.23 -2.79 -34.42
CA ASP A 145 -2.24 -2.09 -33.62
C ASP A 145 -2.97 -3.07 -32.72
N ASP A 146 -3.05 -2.77 -31.42
CA ASP A 146 -3.73 -3.60 -30.42
C ASP A 146 -3.34 -5.11 -30.45
N PRO A 147 -2.03 -5.45 -30.36
CA PRO A 147 -1.61 -6.84 -30.24
C PRO A 147 -1.99 -7.41 -28.86
N GLU A 148 -2.22 -8.72 -28.78
CA GLU A 148 -2.48 -9.37 -27.49
C GLU A 148 -1.27 -9.31 -26.54
N ILE A 149 -0.05 -9.18 -27.10
CA ILE A 149 1.18 -9.00 -26.33
C ILE A 149 2.26 -8.24 -27.11
N THR A 150 3.11 -7.50 -26.40
CA THR A 150 4.27 -6.83 -26.99
C THR A 150 5.56 -7.46 -26.48
N VAL A 151 6.43 -7.87 -27.40
CA VAL A 151 7.83 -8.22 -27.17
C VAL A 151 8.63 -6.92 -27.19
N ARG A 152 9.36 -6.65 -26.12
CA ARG A 152 10.16 -5.44 -25.96
C ARG A 152 11.64 -5.78 -25.94
N ILE A 153 12.39 -5.05 -26.77
CA ILE A 153 13.84 -5.09 -26.84
C ILE A 153 14.37 -3.75 -26.34
N GLU A 154 15.04 -3.75 -25.20
CA GLU A 154 15.62 -2.55 -24.62
C GLU A 154 17.14 -2.62 -24.74
N LEU A 155 17.70 -1.94 -25.74
CA LEU A 155 19.14 -1.82 -25.94
C LEU A 155 19.68 -0.66 -25.10
N ARG A 156 20.43 -0.98 -24.06
CA ARG A 156 21.00 -0.03 -23.10
C ARG A 156 22.51 0.14 -23.30
N GLU A 157 23.16 0.88 -22.42
CA GLU A 157 24.59 1.19 -22.52
C GLU A 157 25.44 -0.09 -22.46
N THR A 158 25.17 -0.99 -21.52
CA THR A 158 25.97 -2.19 -21.28
C THR A 158 25.40 -3.43 -21.95
N ASN A 159 24.09 -3.68 -21.85
CA ASN A 159 23.44 -4.90 -22.31
C ASN A 159 22.16 -4.62 -23.11
N ALA A 160 21.65 -5.64 -23.79
CA ALA A 160 20.29 -5.71 -24.30
C ALA A 160 19.40 -6.46 -23.31
N TYR A 161 18.12 -6.10 -23.26
CA TYR A 161 17.12 -6.79 -22.44
C TYR A 161 15.91 -7.14 -23.28
N VAL A 162 15.52 -8.41 -23.27
CA VAL A 162 14.36 -8.90 -24.01
C VAL A 162 13.31 -9.40 -23.04
N HIS A 163 12.07 -8.94 -23.20
CA HIS A 163 10.93 -9.37 -22.39
C HIS A 163 9.63 -9.31 -23.16
N ALA A 164 8.62 -10.05 -22.71
CA ALA A 164 7.25 -9.94 -23.18
C ALA A 164 6.31 -9.73 -21.99
N GLY A 165 5.35 -8.83 -22.19
CA GLY A 165 4.42 -8.46 -21.13
C GLY A 165 5.01 -7.49 -20.10
N SER A 166 4.13 -6.87 -19.34
CA SER A 166 4.50 -5.96 -18.26
C SER A 166 3.43 -6.04 -17.19
N PHE A 167 3.83 -6.39 -15.97
CA PHE A 167 2.91 -6.59 -14.88
C PHE A 167 2.71 -5.27 -14.16
N LYS A 168 1.46 -4.93 -13.87
CA LYS A 168 1.11 -3.67 -13.22
C LYS A 168 1.67 -3.68 -11.80
N GLY A 169 2.57 -2.74 -11.50
CA GLY A 169 3.07 -2.54 -10.15
C GLY A 169 2.05 -1.82 -9.27
N ALA A 170 2.39 -1.64 -7.99
CA ALA A 170 1.51 -0.98 -7.02
C ALA A 170 1.21 0.50 -7.38
N GLY A 171 2.04 1.13 -8.21
CA GLY A 171 1.93 2.54 -8.58
C GLY A 171 2.18 3.48 -7.38
N GLY A 172 1.67 4.70 -7.45
CA GLY A 172 1.77 5.65 -6.33
C GLY A 172 3.18 6.20 -6.11
N MET A 173 3.45 6.60 -4.88
CA MET A 173 4.70 7.25 -4.45
C MET A 173 5.47 6.38 -3.44
N PRO A 174 6.82 6.46 -3.40
CA PRO A 174 7.61 5.74 -2.41
C PRO A 174 7.18 6.08 -0.98
N VAL A 175 7.00 5.06 -0.15
CA VAL A 175 6.61 5.21 1.26
C VAL A 175 7.64 6.05 2.01
N GLY A 176 7.16 6.99 2.83
CA GLY A 176 7.98 7.94 3.59
C GLY A 176 8.34 9.21 2.82
N SER A 177 7.96 9.32 1.55
CA SER A 177 8.24 10.51 0.76
C SER A 177 7.35 11.73 1.07
N ASN A 178 6.21 11.53 1.73
CA ASN A 178 5.28 12.60 2.09
C ASN A 178 5.05 12.73 3.60
N GLY A 179 6.04 12.33 4.41
CA GLY A 179 5.97 12.43 5.86
C GLY A 179 5.31 11.22 6.52
N LYS A 180 4.74 11.43 7.71
CA LYS A 180 4.25 10.38 8.60
C LYS A 180 2.89 10.74 9.18
N ALA A 181 1.99 9.78 9.30
CA ALA A 181 0.65 9.96 9.85
C ALA A 181 0.23 8.80 10.76
N MET A 182 -0.72 9.08 11.65
CA MET A 182 -1.26 8.12 12.62
C MET A 182 -2.58 7.55 12.10
N LEU A 183 -2.60 6.26 11.81
CA LEU A 183 -3.78 5.53 11.37
C LEU A 183 -4.61 5.05 12.57
N LEU A 184 -5.87 5.46 12.66
CA LEU A 184 -6.82 4.83 13.59
C LEU A 184 -7.22 3.46 13.02
N LEU A 185 -6.53 2.41 13.47
CA LEU A 185 -6.71 1.05 12.97
C LEU A 185 -7.70 0.28 13.84
N SER A 186 -8.84 -0.05 13.24
CA SER A 186 -9.89 -0.88 13.82
C SER A 186 -9.80 -2.33 13.29
N GLY A 187 -10.61 -3.23 13.87
CA GLY A 187 -10.79 -4.58 13.33
C GLY A 187 -11.67 -4.63 12.08
N GLY A 188 -12.21 -3.50 11.62
CA GLY A 188 -13.07 -3.41 10.45
C GLY A 188 -12.32 -3.47 9.12
N ILE A 189 -13.10 -3.55 8.04
CA ILE A 189 -12.60 -3.62 6.65
C ILE A 189 -11.97 -2.29 6.21
N ASP A 190 -12.46 -1.17 6.73
CA ASP A 190 -12.27 0.13 6.09
C ASP A 190 -10.94 0.79 6.49
N SER A 191 -10.52 0.67 7.76
CA SER A 191 -9.26 1.28 8.24
C SER A 191 -7.98 0.70 7.63
N PRO A 192 -7.83 -0.63 7.41
CA PRO A 192 -6.68 -1.17 6.68
C PRO A 192 -6.60 -0.62 5.23
N VAL A 193 -7.75 -0.49 4.57
CA VAL A 193 -7.86 0.09 3.22
C VAL A 193 -7.42 1.56 3.22
N ALA A 194 -7.87 2.34 4.20
CA ALA A 194 -7.42 3.73 4.37
C ALA A 194 -5.91 3.84 4.57
N GLY A 195 -5.33 2.98 5.42
CA GLY A 195 -3.89 2.87 5.61
C GLY A 195 -3.16 2.60 4.29
N TYR A 196 -3.58 1.56 3.55
CA TYR A 196 -3.02 1.23 2.24
C TYR A 196 -3.08 2.40 1.25
N MET A 197 -4.22 3.09 1.17
CA MET A 197 -4.42 4.22 0.25
C MET A 197 -3.50 5.40 0.58
N MET A 198 -3.25 5.65 1.87
CA MET A 198 -2.33 6.71 2.29
C MET A 198 -0.86 6.32 2.13
N ALA A 199 -0.49 5.07 2.40
CA ALA A 199 0.84 4.55 2.09
C ALA A 199 1.14 4.62 0.59
N LYS A 200 0.14 4.37 -0.28
CA LYS A 200 0.24 4.55 -1.73
C LYS A 200 0.57 5.98 -2.13
N ARG A 201 0.16 6.97 -1.34
CA ARG A 201 0.53 8.39 -1.52
C ARG A 201 1.83 8.74 -0.80
N GLY A 202 2.64 7.77 -0.41
CA GLY A 202 3.97 7.99 0.14
C GLY A 202 4.00 8.37 1.63
N LEU A 203 2.89 8.22 2.37
CA LEU A 203 2.92 8.38 3.83
C LEU A 203 3.57 7.17 4.49
N ASN A 204 4.45 7.43 5.46
CA ASN A 204 4.83 6.43 6.44
C ASN A 204 3.73 6.34 7.52
N LEU A 205 3.43 5.13 8.00
CA LEU A 205 2.32 4.87 8.90
C LEU A 205 2.81 4.44 10.27
N ASP A 206 2.33 5.11 11.32
CA ASP A 206 2.08 4.47 12.60
C ASP A 206 0.58 4.23 12.72
N ALA A 207 0.18 3.35 13.64
CA ALA A 207 -1.22 3.08 13.92
C ALA A 207 -1.53 3.22 15.40
N VAL A 208 -2.74 3.66 15.72
CA VAL A 208 -3.33 3.57 17.05
C VAL A 208 -4.55 2.67 16.99
N HIS A 209 -4.63 1.73 17.93
CA HIS A 209 -5.75 0.84 18.14
C HIS A 209 -6.29 1.06 19.55
N PHE A 210 -7.61 1.01 19.68
CA PHE A 210 -8.28 1.15 20.96
C PHE A 210 -8.93 -0.18 21.33
N GLU A 211 -8.68 -0.63 22.55
CA GLU A 211 -9.27 -1.86 23.10
C GLU A 211 -10.09 -1.55 24.35
N SER A 212 -10.89 -2.51 24.80
CA SER A 212 -11.71 -2.36 26.01
C SER A 212 -11.75 -3.65 26.79
N PHE A 213 -10.57 -4.23 27.08
CA PHE A 213 -10.47 -5.42 27.91
C PHE A 213 -11.02 -5.15 29.32
N PRO A 214 -11.81 -6.07 29.93
CA PRO A 214 -12.14 -7.43 29.49
C PRO A 214 -13.38 -7.55 28.58
N TYR A 215 -14.02 -6.45 28.19
CA TYR A 215 -15.19 -6.48 27.30
C TYR A 215 -14.82 -6.86 25.85
N THR A 216 -13.60 -6.52 25.40
CA THR A 216 -13.01 -7.03 24.15
C THR A 216 -12.04 -8.17 24.43
N SER A 217 -11.94 -9.13 23.51
CA SER A 217 -11.03 -10.28 23.64
C SER A 217 -9.60 -9.96 23.15
N GLU A 218 -8.61 -10.70 23.66
CA GLU A 218 -7.23 -10.66 23.13
C GLU A 218 -7.19 -10.99 21.62
N ARG A 219 -8.08 -11.85 21.14
CA ARG A 219 -8.22 -12.18 19.72
C ARG A 219 -8.63 -10.98 18.86
N ALA A 220 -9.37 -10.02 19.42
CA ALA A 220 -9.71 -8.78 18.72
C ALA A 220 -8.45 -7.91 18.51
N LYS A 221 -7.57 -7.84 19.51
CA LYS A 221 -6.26 -7.19 19.39
C LYS A 221 -5.37 -7.91 18.37
N GLU A 222 -5.26 -9.23 18.45
CA GLU A 222 -4.48 -10.04 17.49
C GLU A 222 -4.96 -9.84 16.05
N LYS A 223 -6.28 -9.81 15.84
CA LYS A 223 -6.89 -9.49 14.54
C LYS A 223 -6.39 -8.15 13.99
N VAL A 224 -6.31 -7.11 14.82
CA VAL A 224 -5.82 -5.79 14.40
C VAL A 224 -4.32 -5.80 14.10
N LEU A 225 -3.52 -6.51 14.90
CA LEU A 225 -2.08 -6.67 14.64
C LEU A 225 -1.83 -7.44 13.33
N GLN A 226 -2.67 -8.42 13.02
CA GLN A 226 -2.61 -9.13 11.73
C GLN A 226 -2.99 -8.21 10.57
N LEU A 227 -4.01 -7.36 10.72
CA LEU A 227 -4.35 -6.36 9.71
C LEU A 227 -3.20 -5.37 9.49
N ALA A 228 -2.56 -4.89 10.56
CA ALA A 228 -1.37 -4.06 10.46
C ALA A 228 -0.23 -4.77 9.71
N ARG A 229 -0.05 -6.07 9.92
CA ARG A 229 0.97 -6.87 9.24
C ARG A 229 0.70 -7.05 7.75
N LEU A 230 -0.56 -7.22 7.36
CA LEU A 230 -0.94 -7.28 5.95
C LEU A 230 -0.71 -5.94 5.24
N VAL A 231 -1.00 -4.83 5.94
CA VAL A 231 -0.73 -3.47 5.41
C VAL A 231 0.76 -3.17 5.36
N SER A 232 1.57 -3.65 6.32
CA SER A 232 3.03 -3.39 6.39
C SER A 232 3.80 -3.94 5.19
N VAL A 233 3.30 -5.00 4.54
CA VAL A 233 3.82 -5.51 3.26
C VAL A 233 3.97 -4.38 2.23
N TYR A 234 3.01 -3.46 2.19
CA TYR A 234 3.04 -2.28 1.33
C TYR A 234 3.67 -1.07 2.00
N ALA A 235 3.34 -0.82 3.26
CA ALA A 235 3.61 0.43 3.98
C ALA A 235 4.92 0.45 4.78
N SER A 236 5.76 -0.60 4.70
CA SER A 236 6.91 -0.81 5.60
C SER A 236 6.48 -1.04 7.05
N ASN A 237 7.45 -1.04 7.97
CA ASN A 237 7.20 -1.27 9.40
C ASN A 237 6.14 -0.30 9.93
N ILE A 238 5.19 -0.84 10.71
CA ILE A 238 4.14 -0.05 11.37
C ILE A 238 4.29 -0.22 12.87
N TYR A 239 4.39 0.87 13.62
CA TYR A 239 4.27 0.82 15.07
C TYR A 239 2.80 0.93 15.45
N VAL A 240 2.27 -0.09 16.11
CA VAL A 240 0.88 -0.13 16.57
C VAL A 240 0.85 0.22 18.07
N HIS A 241 0.24 1.35 18.36
CA HIS A 241 0.00 1.88 19.70
C HIS A 241 -1.37 1.42 20.18
N VAL A 242 -1.43 0.59 21.22
CA VAL A 242 -2.70 0.11 21.77
C VAL A 242 -3.00 0.85 23.07
N ILE A 243 -4.22 1.37 23.19
CA ILE A 243 -4.71 2.12 24.35
C ILE A 243 -6.02 1.49 24.83
N SER A 244 -6.17 1.33 26.14
CA SER A 244 -7.43 0.91 26.75
C SER A 244 -8.39 2.10 26.88
N LEU A 245 -9.65 1.88 26.46
CA LEU A 245 -10.76 2.82 26.65
C LEU A 245 -11.77 2.33 27.70
N THR A 246 -11.49 1.24 28.41
CA THR A 246 -12.45 0.58 29.31
C THR A 246 -13.06 1.56 30.31
N HIS A 247 -12.24 2.27 31.08
CA HIS A 247 -12.74 3.19 32.10
C HIS A 247 -13.47 4.40 31.50
N ILE A 248 -13.00 4.93 30.35
CA ILE A 248 -13.71 5.97 29.60
C ILE A 248 -15.11 5.50 29.21
N GLN A 249 -15.25 4.27 28.70
CA GLN A 249 -16.55 3.73 28.34
C GLN A 249 -17.47 3.54 29.54
N GLU A 250 -16.94 3.08 30.67
CA GLU A 250 -17.71 2.92 31.91
C GLU A 250 -18.24 4.27 32.42
N GLU A 251 -17.41 5.30 32.42
CA GLU A 251 -17.79 6.65 32.82
C GLU A 251 -18.80 7.30 31.86
N LEU A 252 -18.61 7.12 30.55
CA LEU A 252 -19.58 7.54 29.54
C LEU A 252 -20.95 6.90 29.79
N ARG A 253 -20.99 5.60 30.10
CA ARG A 253 -22.23 4.88 30.39
C ARG A 253 -22.88 5.33 31.70
N ARG A 254 -22.07 5.70 32.70
CA ARG A 254 -22.54 6.10 34.03
C ARG A 254 -23.14 7.51 34.04
N LEU A 255 -22.53 8.44 33.30
CA LEU A 255 -22.78 9.87 33.45
C LEU A 255 -23.48 10.51 32.24
N CYS A 256 -23.28 9.97 31.04
CA CYS A 256 -23.80 10.57 29.80
C CYS A 256 -25.04 9.87 29.29
N ASP A 257 -25.80 10.58 28.46
CA ASP A 257 -27.00 10.04 27.84
C ASP A 257 -26.61 9.01 26.77
N GLU A 258 -27.26 7.83 26.81
CA GLU A 258 -26.92 6.66 25.98
C GLU A 258 -26.82 7.00 24.48
N GLU A 259 -27.70 7.86 23.97
CA GLU A 259 -27.76 8.24 22.55
C GLU A 259 -26.53 9.00 22.03
N TYR A 260 -25.71 9.57 22.93
CA TYR A 260 -24.46 10.28 22.60
C TYR A 260 -23.20 9.40 22.79
N PHE A 261 -23.34 8.21 23.36
CA PHE A 261 -22.21 7.35 23.77
C PHE A 261 -21.16 7.18 22.66
N THR A 262 -21.58 6.73 21.47
CA THR A 262 -20.67 6.48 20.35
C THR A 262 -19.93 7.74 19.89
N LEU A 263 -20.60 8.89 19.93
CA LEU A 263 -20.01 10.15 19.48
C LEU A 263 -18.98 10.67 20.49
N LEU A 264 -19.29 10.60 21.78
CA LEU A 264 -18.38 10.99 22.86
C LEU A 264 -17.15 10.07 22.89
N LEU A 265 -17.35 8.76 22.75
CA LEU A 265 -16.26 7.79 22.67
C LEU A 265 -15.31 8.11 21.50
N ARG A 266 -15.84 8.43 20.32
CA ARG A 266 -15.03 8.83 19.16
C ARG A 266 -14.25 10.11 19.42
N ARG A 267 -14.83 11.08 20.12
CA ARG A 267 -14.12 12.31 20.50
C ARG A 267 -12.92 11.99 21.40
N PHE A 268 -13.06 11.11 22.40
CA PHE A 268 -11.92 10.60 23.17
C PHE A 268 -10.89 9.90 22.30
N MET A 269 -11.32 9.00 21.40
CA MET A 269 -10.41 8.32 20.46
C MET A 269 -9.60 9.32 19.62
N MET A 270 -10.22 10.39 19.13
CA MET A 270 -9.54 11.41 18.33
C MET A 270 -8.53 12.21 19.15
N ARG A 271 -8.89 12.63 20.38
CA ARG A 271 -7.97 13.36 21.28
C ARG A 271 -6.76 12.50 21.65
N LEU A 272 -6.98 11.24 22.02
CA LEU A 272 -5.92 10.28 22.33
C LEU A 272 -5.06 9.98 21.09
N ALA A 273 -5.67 9.80 19.92
CA ALA A 273 -4.95 9.59 18.67
C ALA A 273 -4.06 10.80 18.31
N GLU A 274 -4.53 12.03 18.47
CA GLU A 274 -3.73 13.25 18.27
C GLU A 274 -2.56 13.31 19.26
N ASN A 275 -2.78 12.98 20.53
CA ASN A 275 -1.72 12.94 21.53
C ASN A 275 -0.61 11.94 21.15
N VAL A 276 -0.99 10.72 20.77
CA VAL A 276 -0.03 9.69 20.28
C VAL A 276 0.64 10.13 18.98
N ALA A 277 -0.10 10.75 18.06
CA ALA A 277 0.42 11.26 16.79
C ALA A 277 1.53 12.30 17.02
N ILE A 278 1.29 13.27 17.90
CA ILE A 278 2.27 14.32 18.24
C ILE A 278 3.54 13.70 18.84
N ARG A 279 3.41 12.78 19.81
CA ARG A 279 4.55 12.09 20.45
C ARG A 279 5.40 11.32 19.43
N ASN A 280 4.77 10.76 18.39
CA ASN A 280 5.42 9.96 17.35
C ASN A 280 5.75 10.76 16.07
N ARG A 281 5.66 12.10 16.14
CA ARG A 281 5.98 13.04 15.05
C ARG A 281 5.15 12.82 13.78
N CYS A 282 3.94 12.29 13.93
CA CYS A 282 2.95 12.25 12.87
C CYS A 282 2.43 13.67 12.61
N ARG A 283 1.99 13.94 11.37
CA ARG A 283 1.51 15.26 10.92
C ARG A 283 0.04 15.27 10.49
N ALA A 284 -0.61 14.11 10.51
CA ALA A 284 -2.03 13.95 10.27
C ALA A 284 -2.56 12.68 10.97
N LEU A 285 -3.88 12.62 11.15
CA LEU A 285 -4.61 11.41 11.47
C LEU A 285 -5.18 10.79 10.19
N ILE A 286 -5.39 9.47 10.18
CA ILE A 286 -6.03 8.75 9.08
C ILE A 286 -7.15 7.90 9.65
N THR A 287 -8.33 7.96 9.06
CA THR A 287 -9.47 7.11 9.43
C THR A 287 -10.01 6.36 8.21
N GLY A 288 -10.71 5.25 8.47
CA GLY A 288 -11.46 4.49 7.47
C GLY A 288 -12.90 4.98 7.28
N GLU A 289 -13.25 6.20 7.70
CA GLU A 289 -14.63 6.70 7.62
C GLU A 289 -15.11 6.87 6.17
N SER A 290 -16.36 6.50 5.90
CA SER A 290 -17.09 6.72 4.64
C SER A 290 -18.40 7.46 4.90
N LEU A 291 -18.69 8.49 4.09
CA LEU A 291 -19.79 9.41 4.38
C LEU A 291 -21.16 8.70 4.28
N GLY A 292 -21.93 8.74 5.36
CA GLY A 292 -23.28 8.18 5.40
C GLY A 292 -23.36 6.67 5.55
N GLN A 293 -22.23 5.96 5.77
CA GLN A 293 -22.22 4.51 5.95
C GLN A 293 -22.85 4.06 7.28
N VAL A 294 -22.61 4.82 8.36
CA VAL A 294 -23.17 4.56 9.71
C VAL A 294 -23.58 5.87 10.37
N ALA A 295 -24.41 5.78 11.42
CA ALA A 295 -24.93 6.95 12.15
C ALA A 295 -23.82 7.89 12.67
N SER A 296 -22.67 7.35 13.05
CA SER A 296 -21.51 8.12 13.52
C SER A 296 -20.63 8.72 12.42
N GLN A 297 -21.03 8.57 11.15
CA GLN A 297 -20.29 9.06 9.97
C GLN A 297 -21.19 9.93 9.07
N THR A 298 -22.20 10.60 9.65
CA THR A 298 -22.91 11.69 8.98
C THR A 298 -22.05 12.96 8.95
N LEU A 299 -22.37 13.90 8.06
CA LEU A 299 -21.66 15.19 7.99
C LEU A 299 -21.61 15.90 9.36
N ASP A 300 -22.74 15.92 10.07
CA ASP A 300 -22.84 16.52 11.40
C ASP A 300 -21.98 15.78 12.44
N ALA A 301 -22.01 14.44 12.44
CA ALA A 301 -21.21 13.63 13.37
C ALA A 301 -19.69 13.76 13.11
N LEU A 302 -19.28 13.88 11.84
CA LEU A 302 -17.89 14.14 11.46
C LEU A 302 -17.44 15.52 11.93
N ASN A 303 -18.23 16.57 11.70
CA ASN A 303 -17.93 17.92 12.18
C ASN A 303 -17.76 17.95 13.70
N VAL A 304 -18.62 17.24 14.42
CA VAL A 304 -18.51 17.14 15.87
C VAL A 304 -17.26 16.39 16.30
N THR A 305 -16.92 15.30 15.61
CA THR A 305 -15.76 14.47 15.96
C THR A 305 -14.44 15.16 15.61
N ASP A 306 -14.39 15.97 14.55
CA ASP A 306 -13.19 16.69 14.12
C ASP A 306 -12.90 17.91 14.99
N SER A 307 -13.91 18.48 15.65
CA SER A 307 -13.75 19.70 16.44
C SER A 307 -12.81 19.55 17.65
N VAL A 308 -12.39 18.33 17.99
CA VAL A 308 -11.54 18.04 19.15
C VAL A 308 -10.07 17.84 18.80
N VAL A 309 -9.73 17.88 17.53
CA VAL A 309 -8.36 17.75 17.03
C VAL A 309 -7.99 18.96 16.17
N ASN A 310 -6.71 19.30 16.19
CA ASN A 310 -6.14 20.41 15.42
C ASN A 310 -5.35 19.91 14.20
N MET A 311 -4.99 18.63 14.17
CA MET A 311 -4.32 18.00 13.04
C MET A 311 -5.30 17.67 11.89
N PRO A 312 -4.84 17.70 10.62
CA PRO A 312 -5.65 17.22 9.51
C PRO A 312 -6.06 15.75 9.67
N VAL A 313 -7.33 15.44 9.38
CA VAL A 313 -7.85 14.07 9.37
C VAL A 313 -8.09 13.62 7.94
N PHE A 314 -7.26 12.71 7.45
CA PHE A 314 -7.41 12.13 6.12
C PHE A 314 -8.40 10.97 6.12
N ARG A 315 -9.32 10.98 5.15
CA ARG A 315 -10.39 10.00 5.00
C ARG A 315 -10.41 9.42 3.60
N PRO A 316 -9.50 8.49 3.26
CA PRO A 316 -9.37 7.97 1.89
C PRO A 316 -10.66 7.31 1.37
N CYS A 317 -11.48 6.78 2.28
CA CYS A 317 -12.72 6.09 1.97
C CYS A 317 -13.96 7.01 1.93
N ILE A 318 -13.82 8.33 2.17
CA ILE A 318 -14.96 9.23 2.44
C ILE A 318 -16.03 9.22 1.33
N GLY A 319 -15.61 9.10 0.08
CA GLY A 319 -16.49 9.08 -1.10
C GLY A 319 -16.56 7.71 -1.79
N MET A 320 -16.05 6.66 -1.15
CA MET A 320 -16.08 5.30 -1.70
C MET A 320 -17.32 4.56 -1.20
N ASP A 321 -17.95 3.79 -2.10
CA ASP A 321 -18.97 2.84 -1.68
C ASP A 321 -18.36 1.59 -1.04
N LYS A 322 -19.22 0.73 -0.48
CA LYS A 322 -18.76 -0.45 0.26
C LYS A 322 -18.08 -1.49 -0.63
N GLU A 323 -18.54 -1.66 -1.87
CA GLU A 323 -17.99 -2.64 -2.80
C GLU A 323 -16.60 -2.22 -3.29
N GLU A 324 -16.38 -0.92 -3.49
CA GLU A 324 -15.05 -0.38 -3.80
C GLU A 324 -14.06 -0.64 -2.66
N ILE A 325 -14.47 -0.41 -1.41
CA ILE A 325 -13.64 -0.70 -0.22
C ILE A 325 -13.37 -2.20 -0.11
N ILE A 326 -14.38 -3.06 -0.28
CA ILE A 326 -14.24 -4.52 -0.25
C ILE A 326 -13.28 -4.99 -1.34
N THR A 327 -13.39 -4.47 -2.55
CA THR A 327 -12.51 -4.82 -3.68
C THR A 327 -11.05 -4.54 -3.34
N ILE A 328 -10.75 -3.38 -2.75
CA ILE A 328 -9.40 -3.06 -2.31
C ILE A 328 -8.96 -3.98 -1.16
N SER A 329 -9.83 -4.20 -0.16
CA SER A 329 -9.50 -5.04 1.00
C SER A 329 -9.12 -6.47 0.60
N ARG A 330 -9.79 -7.04 -0.43
CA ARG A 330 -9.46 -8.34 -1.01
C ARG A 330 -8.13 -8.31 -1.76
N LYS A 331 -7.89 -7.27 -2.57
CA LYS A 331 -6.63 -7.08 -3.29
C LYS A 331 -5.42 -7.05 -2.34
N ILE A 332 -5.58 -6.46 -1.15
CA ILE A 332 -4.50 -6.36 -0.15
C ILE A 332 -4.57 -7.45 0.92
N ASN A 333 -5.40 -8.48 0.72
CA ASN A 333 -5.58 -9.64 1.59
C ASN A 333 -6.08 -9.34 3.02
N THR A 334 -6.65 -8.16 3.25
CA THR A 334 -7.19 -7.75 4.58
C THR A 334 -8.63 -8.17 4.84
N PHE A 335 -9.39 -8.52 3.79
CA PHE A 335 -10.83 -8.81 3.91
C PHE A 335 -11.11 -9.97 4.88
N GLU A 336 -10.49 -11.13 4.66
CA GLU A 336 -10.76 -12.36 5.42
C GLU A 336 -10.44 -12.17 6.91
N THR A 337 -9.36 -11.48 7.24
CA THR A 337 -9.04 -11.12 8.64
C THR A 337 -10.04 -10.13 9.22
N SER A 338 -10.50 -9.15 8.43
CA SER A 338 -11.42 -8.10 8.89
C SER A 338 -12.81 -8.65 9.27
N ILE A 339 -13.26 -9.73 8.62
CA ILE A 339 -14.58 -10.32 8.88
C ILE A 339 -14.59 -11.33 10.03
N LEU A 340 -13.45 -11.61 10.68
CA LEU A 340 -13.41 -12.49 11.84
C LEU A 340 -14.35 -11.96 12.95
N PRO A 341 -15.17 -12.82 13.57
CA PRO A 341 -16.29 -12.45 14.43
C PRO A 341 -15.83 -12.11 15.86
N TYR A 342 -14.89 -11.17 15.97
CA TYR A 342 -14.43 -10.62 17.24
C TYR A 342 -14.96 -9.19 17.38
N GLU A 343 -15.59 -8.91 18.52
CA GLU A 343 -16.20 -7.62 18.81
C GLU A 343 -15.15 -6.51 18.88
N ASP A 344 -15.50 -5.35 18.29
CA ASP A 344 -14.69 -4.13 18.35
C ASP A 344 -15.08 -3.31 19.58
N CYS A 345 -14.14 -2.52 20.12
CA CYS A 345 -14.37 -1.64 21.27
C CYS A 345 -15.58 -0.73 21.07
N CYS A 346 -15.79 -0.25 19.83
CA CYS A 346 -16.89 0.65 19.49
C CYS A 346 -18.27 -0.04 19.54
N THR A 347 -18.33 -1.37 19.41
CA THR A 347 -19.60 -2.11 19.33
C THR A 347 -20.13 -2.60 20.68
N VAL A 348 -19.26 -2.75 21.69
CA VAL A 348 -19.60 -3.31 23.02
C VAL A 348 -20.78 -2.58 23.68
N PHE A 349 -20.81 -1.26 23.58
CA PHE A 349 -21.83 -0.40 24.21
C PHE A 349 -22.53 0.49 23.19
N THR A 350 -22.66 0.03 21.93
CA THR A 350 -23.38 0.80 20.91
C THR A 350 -24.85 0.97 21.32
N PRO A 351 -25.37 2.21 21.34
CA PRO A 351 -26.75 2.47 21.72
C PRO A 351 -27.73 1.96 20.67
N LYS A 352 -28.97 1.64 21.09
CA LYS A 352 -30.03 1.18 20.16
C LYS A 352 -30.43 2.23 19.13
N HIS A 353 -30.41 3.51 19.52
CA HIS A 353 -30.81 4.64 18.69
C HIS A 353 -29.75 5.76 18.74
N PRO A 354 -28.60 5.60 18.05
CA PRO A 354 -27.56 6.61 18.03
C PRO A 354 -28.05 7.90 17.35
N LYS A 355 -27.58 9.06 17.83
CA LYS A 355 -27.84 10.35 17.17
C LYS A 355 -27.15 10.43 15.82
N THR A 356 -27.93 10.66 14.77
CA THR A 356 -27.43 10.89 13.40
C THR A 356 -27.21 12.37 13.09
N ARG A 357 -27.84 13.28 13.86
CA ARG A 357 -27.71 14.73 13.76
C ARG A 357 -27.40 15.33 15.14
N PRO A 358 -26.16 15.13 15.63
CA PRO A 358 -25.79 15.65 16.93
C PRO A 358 -25.63 17.17 16.91
N GLU A 359 -26.18 17.85 17.91
CA GLU A 359 -25.97 19.27 18.13
C GLU A 359 -24.73 19.48 19.01
N MET A 360 -23.78 20.30 18.55
CA MET A 360 -22.52 20.54 19.27
C MET A 360 -22.75 21.01 20.72
N ALA A 361 -23.73 21.89 20.94
CA ALA A 361 -24.04 22.39 22.29
C ALA A 361 -24.38 21.25 23.25
N ARG A 362 -25.21 20.29 22.82
CA ARG A 362 -25.57 19.12 23.63
C ARG A 362 -24.38 18.20 23.86
N VAL A 363 -23.52 18.03 22.87
CA VAL A 363 -22.30 17.22 23.01
C VAL A 363 -21.38 17.81 24.07
N LEU A 364 -21.21 19.13 24.07
CA LEU A 364 -20.43 19.84 25.11
C LEU A 364 -21.09 19.76 26.49
N GLU A 365 -22.42 19.82 26.59
CA GLU A 365 -23.15 19.59 27.84
C GLU A 365 -22.91 18.18 28.41
N GLN A 366 -22.87 17.16 27.55
CA GLN A 366 -22.55 15.78 27.99
C GLN A 366 -21.08 15.66 28.41
N GLU A 367 -20.15 16.23 27.63
CA GLU A 367 -18.72 16.26 27.95
C GLU A 367 -18.42 16.96 29.29
N ALA A 368 -19.17 18.01 29.63
CA ALA A 368 -19.01 18.74 30.90
C ALA A 368 -19.34 17.90 32.15
N LYS A 369 -19.99 16.73 31.99
CA LYS A 369 -20.25 15.78 33.09
C LYS A 369 -19.00 14.96 33.43
N LEU A 370 -17.96 14.99 32.61
CA LEU A 370 -16.78 14.13 32.69
C LEU A 370 -15.53 14.95 33.02
N ASP A 371 -14.59 14.34 33.74
CA ASP A 371 -13.22 14.84 33.84
C ASP A 371 -12.39 14.31 32.66
N ILE A 372 -12.52 14.98 31.51
CA ILE A 372 -11.88 14.57 30.25
C ILE A 372 -10.36 14.47 30.40
N GLU A 373 -9.73 15.44 31.04
CA GLU A 373 -8.27 15.48 31.17
C GLU A 373 -7.75 14.35 32.06
N ALA A 374 -8.43 14.05 33.17
CA ALA A 374 -8.05 12.92 34.01
C ALA A 374 -8.22 11.59 33.28
N LEU A 375 -9.35 11.40 32.59
CA LEU A 375 -9.64 10.19 31.84
C LEU A 375 -8.64 9.97 30.68
N GLU A 376 -8.27 11.01 29.95
CA GLU A 376 -7.26 10.92 28.90
C GLU A 376 -5.88 10.57 29.45
N ARG A 377 -5.49 11.21 30.55
CA ARG A 377 -4.21 10.95 31.20
C ARG A 377 -4.13 9.49 31.65
N GLU A 378 -5.16 8.99 32.31
CA GLU A 378 -5.25 7.59 32.74
C GLU A 378 -5.20 6.62 31.54
N ALA A 379 -6.00 6.87 30.50
CA ALA A 379 -5.97 6.04 29.29
C ALA A 379 -4.57 6.01 28.65
N MET A 380 -3.86 7.14 28.62
CA MET A 380 -2.49 7.22 28.11
C MET A 380 -1.47 6.45 28.95
N GLU A 381 -1.73 6.17 30.24
CA GLU A 381 -0.88 5.31 31.08
C GLU A 381 -0.95 3.83 30.65
N SER A 382 -2.04 3.41 30.00
CA SER A 382 -2.21 2.07 29.44
C SER A 382 -1.51 1.83 28.10
N LEU A 383 -0.87 2.87 27.53
CA LEU A 383 -0.28 2.84 26.19
C LEU A 383 0.81 1.76 26.07
N GLN A 384 0.58 0.79 25.19
CA GLN A 384 1.57 -0.21 24.78
C GLN A 384 1.91 -0.04 23.30
N THR A 385 3.17 -0.22 22.91
CA THR A 385 3.60 -0.10 21.51
C THR A 385 4.19 -1.40 21.00
N ILE A 386 3.68 -1.87 19.86
CA ILE A 386 4.08 -3.13 19.22
C ILE A 386 4.62 -2.80 17.83
N LYS A 387 5.86 -3.21 17.55
CA LYS A 387 6.45 -3.05 16.21
C LYS A 387 5.99 -4.18 15.31
N ILE A 388 5.38 -3.84 14.19
CA ILE A 388 4.97 -4.78 13.14
C ILE A 388 5.92 -4.65 11.97
N GLU A 389 6.58 -5.75 11.63
CA GLU A 389 7.42 -5.87 10.45
C GLU A 389 6.68 -6.63 9.34
N PRO A 390 6.98 -6.39 8.06
CA PRO A 390 6.46 -7.18 6.96
C PRO A 390 6.93 -8.63 7.08
N GLU A 391 6.01 -9.59 6.97
CA GLU A 391 6.37 -10.99 6.72
C GLU A 391 6.65 -11.18 5.23
N ALA A 392 7.70 -11.96 4.93
CA ALA A 392 8.19 -12.23 3.58
C ALA A 392 7.29 -13.21 2.81
#